data_AF-A0A800G319-F1
#
_entry.id   AF-A0A800G319-F1
#
_cell.length_a   1.000
_cell.length_b   1.000
_cell.length_c   1.000
_cell.angle_alpha   90.00
_cell.angle_beta   90.00
_cell.angle_gamma   90.00
#
_symmetry.space_group_name_H-M   'P 1'
#
loop_
_entity.id
_entity.type
_entity.pdbx_description
1 polymer ?
#
loop_
_entity_poly.entity_id
_entity_poly.type
_entity_poly.pdbx_seq_one_letter_code
_entity_poly.pdbx_strand_id
1 'polypeptide(L)'
;MNTKSTSSVSLFGASALLLMGAVQAQRPSPGGTLERARHLFSQIDTDKDGSLSAVEAGRTKIPTRDFVNNDKNRDRKLSADEFLVFYRKLLVKGGKPVGSSLNAEVSRIQAAQRATTKPTPVAPTPEKVKSAAPENASAAKTEAERAKAARDAAAQERVKAVRDQKNAENDARAKAAREQLAKDEAARIASARAQKQAEDEARAKAARQALANKETARIGAARAKKQQDDEARAAAARKKLAADTQAGRIAAARAQKVQKDAERAAEARRQHERIEKARAQRKHEEASEKHKQKGDGPGMGPAERAQALVKRLTDSGRLTPQQARDFHAVLLAKASGANGAAQAKALREALARAKARVGSAVRAGHLTAEEGRVLSTALDDRAQQALGGSKSDSGGHKPAVGHTPAKGARDAKGTLGVGRKTNPKSAGVRSVGGKGKAGSGATRGNS
;
A
#
# COMPACT_ATOMS: atom_id res chain seq x y z
N MET A 1 5.27 -62.31 18.67
CA MET A 1 4.40 -61.59 17.71
C MET A 1 5.05 -60.23 17.48
N ASN A 2 6.01 -60.10 16.56
CA ASN A 2 5.85 -59.79 15.12
C ASN A 2 4.95 -58.55 14.93
N THR A 3 5.41 -57.39 14.46
CA THR A 3 6.27 -57.16 13.29
C THR A 3 7.07 -55.86 13.39
N LYS A 4 8.34 -55.92 12.95
CA LYS A 4 9.15 -54.75 12.55
C LYS A 4 8.68 -54.33 11.15
N SER A 5 8.46 -53.04 10.92
CA SER A 5 8.32 -52.50 9.55
C SER A 5 9.23 -51.29 9.39
N THR A 6 10.35 -51.56 8.75
CA THR A 6 11.36 -50.61 8.26
C THR A 6 10.86 -50.01 6.95
N SER A 7 10.60 -48.70 6.92
CA SER A 7 10.29 -47.99 5.69
C SER A 7 11.57 -47.47 5.05
N SER A 8 11.83 -48.06 3.89
CA SER A 8 12.91 -47.91 2.93
C SER A 8 13.32 -46.47 2.61
N VAL A 9 14.62 -46.23 2.72
CA VAL A 9 15.36 -45.16 2.07
C VAL A 9 15.57 -45.58 0.61
N SER A 10 14.91 -44.88 -0.31
CA SER A 10 15.15 -45.04 -1.75
C SER A 10 16.40 -44.24 -2.13
N LEU A 11 17.55 -44.91 -2.05
CA LEU A 11 18.84 -44.49 -2.56
C LEU A 11 19.22 -45.47 -3.67
N PHE A 12 18.86 -45.20 -4.94
CA PHE A 12 19.56 -45.67 -6.15
C PHE A 12 18.95 -44.99 -7.37
N GLY A 13 19.78 -44.29 -8.12
CA GLY A 13 19.42 -43.61 -9.36
C GLY A 13 20.54 -42.72 -9.88
N ALA A 14 21.79 -43.20 -9.76
CA ALA A 14 22.92 -42.57 -10.42
C ALA A 14 22.93 -42.95 -11.91
N SER A 15 23.22 -41.95 -12.74
CA SER A 15 23.79 -42.07 -14.08
C SER A 15 22.90 -42.62 -15.20
N ALA A 16 22.12 -41.73 -15.81
CA ALA A 16 21.74 -41.84 -17.22
C ALA A 16 21.88 -40.47 -17.91
N LEU A 17 22.88 -40.39 -18.78
CA LEU A 17 23.10 -39.44 -19.88
C LEU A 17 23.20 -37.93 -19.58
N LEU A 18 24.45 -37.49 -19.42
CA LEU A 18 24.97 -36.31 -20.13
C LEU A 18 24.59 -36.38 -21.63
N LEU A 19 23.72 -35.50 -22.13
CA LEU A 19 23.74 -34.92 -23.49
C LEU A 19 22.48 -34.04 -23.72
N MET A 20 22.28 -33.04 -22.86
CA MET A 20 21.48 -31.86 -23.21
C MET A 20 22.43 -30.65 -23.19
N GLY A 21 23.44 -30.74 -24.05
CA GLY A 21 24.30 -29.62 -24.38
C GLY A 21 23.43 -28.51 -24.96
N ALA A 22 23.35 -27.42 -24.20
CA ALA A 22 22.93 -26.09 -24.58
C ALA A 22 22.66 -25.88 -26.08
N VAL A 23 21.43 -26.17 -26.52
CA VAL A 23 20.77 -25.34 -27.53
C VAL A 23 20.31 -24.08 -26.80
N GLN A 24 21.25 -23.32 -26.23
CA GLN A 24 21.09 -21.88 -26.30
C GLN A 24 21.12 -21.61 -27.78
N ALA A 25 19.93 -21.55 -28.38
CA ALA A 25 19.73 -20.91 -29.66
C ALA A 25 20.62 -19.68 -29.61
N GLN A 26 21.69 -19.71 -30.41
CA GLN A 26 22.53 -18.55 -30.67
C GLN A 26 21.52 -17.53 -31.18
N ARG A 27 21.01 -16.69 -30.27
CA ARG A 27 20.23 -15.53 -30.65
C ARG A 27 21.18 -14.83 -31.60
N PRO A 28 20.89 -14.80 -32.91
CA PRO A 28 21.84 -14.33 -33.89
C PRO A 28 22.31 -12.99 -33.37
N SER A 29 23.60 -12.90 -33.02
CA SER A 29 24.19 -11.73 -32.39
C SER A 29 23.64 -10.53 -33.13
N PRO A 30 22.88 -9.63 -32.47
CA PRO A 30 21.98 -8.70 -33.13
C PRO A 30 22.79 -7.93 -34.16
N GLY A 31 22.67 -8.37 -35.41
CA GLY A 31 23.52 -7.94 -36.50
C GLY A 31 23.26 -6.47 -36.78
N GLY A 32 23.98 -5.89 -37.73
CA GLY A 32 23.59 -4.58 -38.23
C GLY A 32 22.23 -4.66 -38.91
N THR A 33 21.15 -4.43 -38.18
CA THR A 33 19.80 -4.34 -38.74
C THR A 33 19.56 -2.94 -39.30
N LEU A 34 18.60 -2.84 -40.22
CA LEU A 34 18.21 -1.58 -40.83
C LEU A 34 17.67 -0.59 -39.78
N GLU A 35 16.88 -1.06 -38.83
CA GLU A 35 16.28 -0.24 -37.77
C GLU A 35 17.36 0.38 -36.89
N ARG A 36 18.41 -0.40 -36.56
CA ARG A 36 19.53 0.10 -35.77
C ARG A 36 20.34 1.14 -36.54
N ALA A 37 20.55 0.94 -37.84
CA ALA A 37 21.24 1.93 -38.68
C ALA A 37 20.46 3.25 -38.74
N ARG A 38 19.13 3.19 -38.95
CA ARG A 38 18.26 4.37 -38.96
C ARG A 38 18.16 5.06 -37.61
N HIS A 39 18.09 4.29 -36.52
CA HIS A 39 18.12 4.84 -35.16
C HIS A 39 19.46 5.54 -34.89
N LEU A 40 20.57 4.92 -35.28
CA LEU A 40 21.89 5.54 -35.13
C LEU A 40 22.00 6.82 -35.95
N PHE A 41 21.53 6.83 -37.19
CA PHE A 41 21.47 8.03 -38.03
C PHE A 41 20.70 9.16 -37.33
N SER A 42 19.46 8.89 -36.90
CA SER A 42 18.62 9.87 -36.20
C SER A 42 19.17 10.34 -34.86
N GLN A 43 20.06 9.57 -34.23
CA GLN A 43 20.73 9.97 -32.99
C GLN A 43 21.91 10.91 -33.25
N ILE A 44 22.53 10.82 -34.43
CA ILE A 44 23.69 11.62 -34.82
C ILE A 44 23.25 12.92 -35.48
N ASP A 45 22.24 12.83 -36.35
CA ASP A 45 21.54 13.94 -37.01
C ASP A 45 20.80 14.76 -35.95
N THR A 46 21.51 15.74 -35.38
CA THR A 46 21.06 16.45 -34.18
C THR A 46 20.08 17.55 -34.57
N ASP A 47 20.30 18.18 -35.72
CA ASP A 47 19.42 19.21 -36.28
C ASP A 47 18.23 18.64 -37.07
N LYS A 48 18.25 17.32 -37.36
CA LYS A 48 17.18 16.58 -38.06
C LYS A 48 16.97 17.08 -39.49
N ASP A 49 18.04 17.55 -40.14
CA ASP A 49 17.99 18.01 -41.52
C ASP A 49 17.94 16.84 -42.54
N GLY A 50 18.06 15.60 -42.06
CA GLY A 50 18.01 14.39 -42.89
C GLY A 50 19.37 14.04 -43.52
N SER A 51 20.44 14.71 -43.11
CA SER A 51 21.82 14.48 -43.53
C SER A 51 22.78 14.60 -42.34
N LEU A 52 23.98 14.02 -42.44
CA LEU A 52 25.01 14.18 -41.42
C LEU A 52 26.07 15.15 -41.92
N SER A 53 26.22 16.27 -41.23
CA SER A 53 27.35 17.18 -41.46
C SER A 53 28.67 16.57 -40.97
N ALA A 54 29.81 17.09 -41.46
CA ALA A 54 31.13 16.67 -41.00
C ALA A 54 31.32 16.85 -39.48
N VAL A 55 30.70 17.88 -38.90
CA VAL A 55 30.74 18.17 -37.46
C VAL A 55 30.00 17.10 -36.66
N GLU A 56 28.81 16.71 -37.10
CA GLU A 56 28.02 15.66 -36.45
C GLU A 56 28.66 14.28 -36.61
N ALA A 57 29.16 13.96 -37.81
CA ALA A 57 29.89 12.73 -38.05
C ALA A 57 31.14 12.61 -37.16
N GLY A 58 31.86 13.73 -36.94
CA GLY A 58 33.02 13.79 -36.05
C GLY A 58 32.73 13.35 -34.61
N ARG A 59 31.51 13.58 -34.10
CA ARG A 59 31.09 13.14 -32.75
C ARG A 59 31.00 11.63 -32.61
N THR A 60 30.90 10.89 -33.71
CA THR A 60 30.71 9.43 -33.71
C THR A 60 31.98 8.64 -33.97
N LYS A 61 33.15 9.31 -33.94
CA LYS A 61 34.46 8.72 -34.27
C LYS A 61 34.53 8.17 -35.69
N ILE A 62 33.69 8.66 -36.61
CA ILE A 62 33.86 8.40 -38.04
C ILE A 62 35.07 9.21 -38.51
N PRO A 63 36.15 8.57 -39.02
CA PRO A 63 37.29 9.32 -39.54
C PRO A 63 36.87 10.22 -40.70
N THR A 64 37.35 11.46 -40.74
CA THR A 64 37.03 12.43 -41.80
C THR A 64 37.32 11.89 -43.20
N ARG A 65 38.38 11.09 -43.35
CA ARG A 65 38.71 10.43 -44.63
C ARG A 65 37.61 9.47 -45.09
N ASP A 66 37.01 8.73 -44.17
CA ASP A 66 35.93 7.79 -44.49
C ASP A 66 34.63 8.54 -44.79
N PHE A 67 34.37 9.67 -44.13
CA PHE A 67 33.24 10.55 -44.46
C PHE A 67 33.31 11.02 -45.92
N VAL A 68 34.42 11.65 -46.33
CA VAL A 68 34.61 12.20 -47.69
C VAL A 68 34.54 11.11 -48.76
N ASN A 69 35.03 9.89 -48.46
CA ASN A 69 35.00 8.78 -49.42
C ASN A 69 33.59 8.22 -49.68
N ASN A 70 32.62 8.48 -48.80
CA ASN A 70 31.26 7.95 -48.91
C ASN A 70 30.22 9.01 -49.28
N ASP A 71 30.58 10.29 -49.26
CA ASP A 71 29.84 11.41 -49.86
C ASP A 71 29.94 11.33 -51.40
N LYS A 72 28.89 10.85 -52.07
CA LYS A 72 28.89 10.55 -53.51
C LYS A 72 28.61 11.77 -54.36
N ASN A 73 27.73 12.65 -53.89
CA ASN A 73 27.37 13.89 -54.58
C ASN A 73 28.33 15.05 -54.25
N ARG A 74 29.27 14.85 -53.32
CA ARG A 74 30.30 15.81 -52.87
C ARG A 74 29.69 17.07 -52.26
N ASP A 75 28.55 16.95 -51.60
CA ASP A 75 27.87 18.08 -50.95
C ASP A 75 28.38 18.38 -49.53
N ARG A 76 29.41 17.64 -49.08
CA ARG A 76 30.02 17.70 -47.73
C ARG A 76 29.07 17.26 -46.62
N LYS A 77 28.00 16.55 -46.95
CA LYS A 77 27.09 15.90 -46.03
C LYS A 77 27.00 14.41 -46.39
N LEU A 78 26.52 13.60 -45.46
CA LEU A 78 26.11 12.22 -45.76
C LEU A 78 24.61 12.13 -45.63
N SER A 79 23.90 12.00 -46.75
CA SER A 79 22.47 11.72 -46.74
C SER A 79 22.18 10.40 -46.01
N ALA A 80 20.93 10.21 -45.56
CA ALA A 80 20.51 8.96 -44.91
C ALA A 80 20.84 7.71 -45.75
N ASP A 81 20.67 7.78 -47.07
CA ASP A 81 20.97 6.68 -47.98
C ASP A 81 22.47 6.38 -48.08
N GLU A 82 23.32 7.41 -48.20
CA GLU A 82 24.79 7.26 -48.21
C GLU A 82 25.31 6.72 -46.88
N PHE A 83 24.72 7.17 -45.77
CA PHE A 83 25.04 6.66 -44.44
C PHE A 83 24.74 5.16 -44.32
N LEU A 84 23.61 4.66 -44.85
CA LEU A 84 23.29 3.23 -44.80
C LEU A 84 24.30 2.39 -45.59
N VAL A 85 24.74 2.86 -46.77
CA VAL A 85 25.80 2.21 -47.55
C VAL A 85 27.11 2.19 -46.79
N PHE A 86 27.48 3.32 -46.17
CA PHE A 86 28.67 3.45 -45.34
C PHE A 86 28.64 2.55 -44.09
N TYR A 87 27.51 2.53 -43.37
CA TYR A 87 27.32 1.72 -42.16
C TYR A 87 27.44 0.23 -42.46
N ARG A 88 26.89 -0.25 -43.59
CA ARG A 88 27.13 -1.61 -44.07
C ARG A 88 28.62 -1.90 -44.28
N LYS A 89 29.35 -0.98 -44.90
CA LYS A 89 30.80 -1.12 -45.14
C LYS A 89 31.59 -1.23 -43.82
N LEU A 90 31.22 -0.45 -42.80
CA LEU A 90 31.81 -0.53 -41.46
C LEU A 90 31.56 -1.89 -40.79
N LEU A 91 30.35 -2.42 -40.90
CA LEU A 91 30.01 -3.73 -40.33
C LEU A 91 30.83 -4.85 -40.98
N VAL A 92 30.92 -4.85 -42.31
CA VAL A 92 31.72 -5.82 -43.07
C VAL A 92 33.20 -5.70 -42.71
N LYS A 93 33.76 -4.48 -42.67
CA LYS A 93 35.16 -4.24 -42.27
C LYS A 93 35.44 -4.70 -40.84
N GLY A 94 34.46 -4.60 -39.95
CA GLY A 94 34.56 -5.04 -38.56
C GLY A 94 34.21 -6.52 -38.33
N GLY A 95 34.01 -7.33 -39.38
CA GLY A 95 33.62 -8.74 -39.27
C GLY A 95 32.26 -8.96 -38.61
N LYS A 96 31.41 -7.93 -38.53
CA LYS A 96 30.08 -8.02 -37.92
C LYS A 96 29.05 -8.48 -38.97
N PRO A 97 28.11 -9.36 -38.61
CA PRO A 97 27.08 -9.81 -39.54
C PRO A 97 26.17 -8.63 -39.95
N VAL A 98 25.88 -8.56 -41.25
CA VAL A 98 24.94 -7.59 -41.84
C VAL A 98 23.56 -8.24 -41.89
N GLY A 99 22.55 -7.60 -41.33
CA GLY A 99 21.18 -8.10 -41.38
C GLY A 99 20.64 -8.10 -42.81
N SER A 100 19.78 -9.07 -43.15
CA SER A 100 19.17 -9.20 -44.48
C SER A 100 18.39 -7.94 -44.89
N SER A 101 17.69 -7.30 -43.95
CA SER A 101 16.96 -6.04 -44.18
C SER A 101 17.88 -4.89 -44.57
N LEU A 102 19.01 -4.72 -43.89
CA LEU A 102 20.00 -3.69 -44.23
C LEU A 102 20.63 -3.97 -45.60
N ASN A 103 20.93 -5.23 -45.91
CA ASN A 103 21.53 -5.61 -47.18
C ASN A 103 20.56 -5.38 -48.36
N ALA A 104 19.28 -5.70 -48.19
CA ALA A 104 18.23 -5.43 -49.18
C ALA A 104 18.07 -3.93 -49.44
N GLU A 105 18.07 -3.12 -48.37
CA GLU A 105 17.93 -1.66 -48.50
C GLU A 105 19.14 -1.03 -49.20
N VAL A 106 20.36 -1.41 -48.83
CA VAL A 106 21.57 -0.94 -49.53
C VAL A 106 21.56 -1.35 -51.00
N SER A 107 21.08 -2.56 -51.33
CA SER A 107 20.94 -3.00 -52.71
C SER A 107 19.93 -2.14 -53.48
N ARG A 108 18.80 -1.78 -52.86
CA ARG A 108 17.80 -0.86 -53.43
C ARG A 108 18.39 0.53 -53.71
N ILE A 109 19.10 1.09 -52.74
CA ILE A 109 19.77 2.41 -52.86
C ILE A 109 20.78 2.39 -54.01
N GLN A 110 21.65 1.37 -54.06
CA GLN A 110 22.64 1.25 -55.12
C GLN A 110 22.01 1.05 -56.51
N ALA A 111 20.90 0.33 -56.61
CA ALA A 111 20.14 0.21 -57.85
C ALA A 111 19.55 1.55 -58.30
N ALA A 112 18.97 2.31 -57.36
CA ALA A 112 18.45 3.66 -57.62
C ALA A 112 19.56 4.63 -58.09
N GLN A 113 20.73 4.61 -57.43
CA GLN A 113 21.89 5.42 -57.82
C GLN A 113 22.43 5.07 -59.20
N ARG A 114 22.39 3.79 -59.60
CA ARG A 114 22.75 3.38 -60.97
C ARG A 114 21.74 3.84 -62.02
N ALA A 115 20.46 3.92 -61.65
CA ALA A 115 19.41 4.40 -62.54
C ALA A 115 19.55 5.91 -62.81
N THR A 116 19.95 6.70 -61.81
CA THR A 116 20.15 8.15 -61.95
C THR A 116 21.45 8.53 -62.65
N THR A 117 22.47 7.66 -62.61
CA THR A 117 23.77 7.91 -63.26
C THR A 117 23.86 7.40 -64.70
N LYS A 118 22.83 6.73 -65.23
CA LYS A 118 22.83 6.26 -66.61
C LYS A 118 22.68 7.48 -67.53
N PRO A 119 23.73 7.87 -68.29
CA PRO A 119 23.67 9.05 -69.14
C PRO A 119 22.59 8.84 -70.21
N THR A 120 21.68 9.80 -70.33
CA THR A 120 20.68 9.86 -71.40
C THR A 120 21.41 9.73 -72.74
N PRO A 121 21.13 8.71 -73.56
CA PRO A 121 21.76 8.59 -74.87
C PRO A 121 21.31 9.79 -75.71
N VAL A 122 22.27 10.65 -76.06
CA VAL A 122 22.08 11.79 -76.94
C VAL A 122 21.56 11.26 -78.29
N ALA A 123 20.38 11.70 -78.69
CA ALA A 123 19.73 11.28 -79.93
C ALA A 123 20.59 11.66 -81.15
N PRO A 124 20.81 10.76 -82.12
CA PRO A 124 21.52 11.08 -83.35
C PRO A 124 20.66 12.01 -84.22
N THR A 125 21.28 13.11 -84.65
CA THR A 125 20.74 14.12 -85.57
C THR A 125 20.53 13.49 -86.97
N PRO A 126 19.38 13.69 -87.63
CA PRO A 126 19.16 13.11 -88.96
C PRO A 126 19.89 13.92 -90.05
N GLU A 127 20.75 13.23 -90.81
CA GLU A 127 21.42 13.76 -92.00
C GLU A 127 20.44 14.02 -93.16
N LYS A 128 20.65 15.16 -93.79
CA LYS A 128 19.92 15.72 -94.93
C LYS A 128 20.45 15.10 -96.23
N VAL A 129 19.71 14.17 -96.84
CA VAL A 129 20.04 13.58 -98.15
C VAL A 129 19.45 14.44 -99.28
N LYS A 130 20.35 14.85 -100.19
CA LYS A 130 20.12 15.63 -101.41
C LYS A 130 19.22 14.90 -102.41
N SER A 131 18.31 15.67 -103.00
CA SER A 131 17.54 15.39 -104.20
C SER A 131 18.42 15.27 -105.45
N ALA A 132 18.16 14.26 -106.28
CA ALA A 132 18.66 14.13 -107.65
C ALA A 132 17.47 14.13 -108.63
N ALA A 133 17.58 14.96 -109.66
CA ALA A 133 16.62 15.15 -110.73
C ALA A 133 16.78 14.09 -111.85
N PRO A 134 15.73 13.76 -112.63
CA PRO A 134 15.84 12.82 -113.74
C PRO A 134 16.11 13.53 -115.08
N GLU A 135 16.99 12.94 -115.88
CA GLU A 135 17.27 13.33 -117.27
C GLU A 135 16.28 12.69 -118.26
N ASN A 136 15.85 13.51 -119.22
CA ASN A 136 14.95 13.19 -120.33
C ASN A 136 15.72 12.51 -121.48
N ALA A 137 15.16 11.43 -122.02
CA ALA A 137 15.53 10.91 -123.34
C ALA A 137 14.26 10.51 -124.13
N SER A 138 13.95 11.29 -125.17
CA SER A 138 12.81 11.11 -126.08
C SER A 138 13.23 10.26 -127.29
N ALA A 139 12.71 9.03 -127.36
CA ALA A 139 12.72 8.23 -128.57
C ALA A 139 11.30 8.21 -129.15
N ALA A 140 11.18 8.59 -130.43
CA ALA A 140 9.92 8.69 -131.16
C ALA A 140 9.29 7.31 -131.36
N LYS A 141 8.39 6.94 -130.44
CA LYS A 141 7.57 5.73 -130.52
C LYS A 141 6.37 5.94 -131.44
N THR A 142 6.06 4.88 -132.19
CA THR A 142 4.92 4.81 -133.12
C THR A 142 3.59 4.88 -132.35
N GLU A 143 2.51 5.28 -133.02
CA GLU A 143 1.22 5.58 -132.39
C GLU A 143 0.60 4.37 -131.65
N ALA A 144 0.87 3.15 -132.13
CA ALA A 144 0.51 1.90 -131.47
C ALA A 144 1.28 1.65 -130.16
N GLU A 145 2.57 2.02 -130.10
CA GLU A 145 3.38 1.94 -128.87
C GLU A 145 2.97 2.98 -127.84
N ARG A 146 2.51 4.18 -128.26
CA ARG A 146 1.94 5.18 -127.34
C ARG A 146 0.63 4.72 -126.74
N ALA A 147 -0.24 4.08 -127.54
CA ALA A 147 -1.49 3.50 -127.04
C ALA A 147 -1.25 2.36 -126.04
N LYS A 148 -0.24 1.52 -126.28
CA LYS A 148 0.17 0.46 -125.34
C LYS A 148 0.79 1.04 -124.06
N ALA A 149 1.70 2.02 -124.19
CA ALA A 149 2.30 2.71 -123.04
C ALA A 149 1.25 3.45 -122.19
N ALA A 150 0.23 4.06 -122.80
CA ALA A 150 -0.87 4.68 -122.08
C ALA A 150 -1.74 3.67 -121.30
N ARG A 151 -2.00 2.49 -121.89
CA ARG A 151 -2.71 1.39 -121.19
C ARG A 151 -1.87 0.82 -120.04
N ASP A 152 -0.57 0.63 -120.26
CA ASP A 152 0.36 0.15 -119.23
C ASP A 152 0.52 1.17 -118.09
N ALA A 153 0.59 2.47 -118.39
CA ALA A 153 0.61 3.53 -117.39
C ALA A 153 -0.70 3.58 -116.58
N ALA A 154 -1.87 3.47 -117.25
CA ALA A 154 -3.16 3.39 -116.57
C ALA A 154 -3.29 2.13 -115.69
N ALA A 155 -2.74 1.00 -116.13
CA ALA A 155 -2.68 -0.23 -115.33
C ALA A 155 -1.75 -0.07 -114.11
N GLN A 156 -0.59 0.57 -114.28
CA GLN A 156 0.33 0.86 -113.17
C GLN A 156 -0.28 1.79 -112.13
N GLU A 157 -1.00 2.84 -112.55
CA GLU A 157 -1.70 3.74 -111.63
C GLU A 157 -2.81 3.02 -110.86
N ARG A 158 -3.55 2.10 -111.50
CA ARG A 158 -4.53 1.25 -110.79
C ARG A 158 -3.86 0.33 -109.76
N VAL A 159 -2.74 -0.31 -110.12
CA VAL A 159 -1.97 -1.15 -109.19
C VAL A 159 -1.43 -0.34 -108.01
N LYS A 160 -0.95 0.88 -108.28
CA LYS A 160 -0.48 1.80 -107.25
C LYS A 160 -1.62 2.23 -106.32
N ALA A 161 -2.76 2.64 -106.85
CA ALA A 161 -3.93 3.00 -106.05
C ALA A 161 -4.41 1.84 -105.16
N VAL A 162 -4.44 0.60 -105.68
CA VAL A 162 -4.78 -0.60 -104.88
C VAL A 162 -3.74 -0.86 -103.79
N ARG A 163 -2.44 -0.66 -104.08
CA ARG A 163 -1.37 -0.81 -103.09
C ARG A 163 -1.48 0.25 -101.99
N ASP A 164 -1.72 1.50 -102.36
CA ASP A 164 -1.86 2.62 -101.43
C ASP A 164 -3.10 2.44 -100.54
N GLN A 165 -4.23 2.00 -101.12
CA GLN A 165 -5.42 1.62 -100.35
C GLN A 165 -5.11 0.51 -99.35
N LYS A 166 -4.43 -0.56 -99.78
CA LYS A 166 -4.09 -1.68 -98.90
C LYS A 166 -3.11 -1.28 -97.79
N ASN A 167 -2.18 -0.37 -98.08
CA ASN A 167 -1.27 0.18 -97.08
C ASN A 167 -2.04 1.03 -96.06
N ALA A 168 -2.95 1.89 -96.50
CA ALA A 168 -3.79 2.69 -95.61
C ALA A 168 -4.68 1.81 -94.70
N GLU A 169 -5.25 0.73 -95.24
CA GLU A 169 -6.01 -0.25 -94.44
C GLU A 169 -5.14 -0.97 -93.41
N ASN A 170 -3.91 -1.36 -93.77
CA ASN A 170 -2.97 -1.98 -92.85
C ASN A 170 -2.53 -1.01 -91.74
N ASP A 171 -2.28 0.25 -92.06
CA ASP A 171 -1.94 1.29 -91.10
C ASP A 171 -3.10 1.57 -90.14
N ALA A 172 -4.33 1.62 -90.64
CA ALA A 172 -5.53 1.78 -89.82
C ALA A 172 -5.72 0.58 -88.86
N ARG A 173 -5.52 -0.65 -89.33
CA ARG A 173 -5.55 -1.86 -88.48
C ARG A 173 -4.44 -1.85 -87.44
N ALA A 174 -3.23 -1.47 -87.82
CA ALA A 174 -2.09 -1.37 -86.89
C ALA A 174 -2.33 -0.31 -85.80
N LYS A 175 -2.91 0.84 -86.17
CA LYS A 175 -3.31 1.88 -85.22
C LYS A 175 -4.38 1.38 -84.25
N ALA A 176 -5.44 0.76 -84.76
CA ALA A 176 -6.51 0.20 -83.92
C ALA A 176 -5.98 -0.89 -82.96
N ALA A 177 -5.07 -1.76 -83.42
CA ALA A 177 -4.45 -2.77 -82.57
C ALA A 177 -3.59 -2.16 -81.45
N ARG A 178 -2.84 -1.09 -81.72
CA ARG A 178 -2.05 -0.36 -80.71
C ARG A 178 -2.96 0.31 -79.67
N GLU A 179 -4.05 0.94 -80.12
CA GLU A 179 -5.03 1.55 -79.22
C GLU A 179 -5.71 0.50 -78.31
N GLN A 180 -6.01 -0.69 -78.86
CA GLN A 180 -6.58 -1.78 -78.07
C GLN A 180 -5.59 -2.30 -77.03
N LEU A 181 -4.33 -2.54 -77.42
CA LEU A 181 -3.28 -2.94 -76.47
C LEU A 181 -3.08 -1.91 -75.36
N ALA A 182 -3.11 -0.62 -75.68
CA ALA A 182 -3.02 0.45 -74.68
C ALA A 182 -4.19 0.43 -73.69
N LYS A 183 -5.42 0.16 -74.16
CA LYS A 183 -6.61 0.01 -73.30
C LYS A 183 -6.48 -1.22 -72.40
N ASP A 184 -6.05 -2.35 -72.95
CA ASP A 184 -5.87 -3.60 -72.19
C ASP A 184 -4.77 -3.47 -71.13
N GLU A 185 -3.66 -2.79 -71.45
CA GLU A 185 -2.59 -2.50 -70.50
C GLU A 185 -3.08 -1.55 -69.39
N ALA A 186 -3.82 -0.50 -69.72
CA ALA A 186 -4.42 0.40 -68.73
C ALA A 186 -5.38 -0.34 -67.79
N ALA A 187 -6.22 -1.24 -68.32
CA ALA A 187 -7.12 -2.08 -67.53
C ALA A 187 -6.35 -3.03 -66.59
N ARG A 188 -5.26 -3.64 -67.07
CA ARG A 188 -4.39 -4.50 -66.26
C ARG A 188 -3.71 -3.72 -65.12
N ILE A 189 -3.21 -2.52 -65.40
CA ILE A 189 -2.59 -1.64 -64.37
C ILE A 189 -3.63 -1.22 -63.34
N ALA A 190 -4.85 -0.87 -63.76
CA ALA A 190 -5.93 -0.51 -62.85
C ALA A 190 -6.33 -1.69 -61.94
N SER A 191 -6.46 -2.89 -62.50
CA SER A 191 -6.74 -4.12 -61.74
C SER A 191 -5.64 -4.44 -60.72
N ALA A 192 -4.36 -4.34 -61.12
CA ALA A 192 -3.23 -4.58 -60.22
C ALA A 192 -3.18 -3.55 -59.07
N ARG A 193 -3.51 -2.28 -59.34
CA ARG A 193 -3.60 -1.24 -58.29
C ARG A 193 -4.75 -1.53 -57.32
N ALA A 194 -5.90 -1.95 -57.82
CA ALA A 194 -7.05 -2.30 -56.98
C ALA A 194 -6.75 -3.52 -56.09
N GLN A 195 -6.10 -4.56 -56.63
CA GLN A 195 -5.65 -5.72 -55.84
C GLN A 195 -4.68 -5.31 -54.75
N LYS A 196 -3.66 -4.51 -55.08
CA LYS A 196 -2.69 -4.02 -54.09
C LYS A 196 -3.36 -3.20 -52.98
N GLN A 197 -4.31 -2.33 -53.32
CA GLN A 197 -5.08 -1.57 -52.32
C GLN A 197 -5.89 -2.47 -51.40
N ALA A 198 -6.55 -3.51 -51.96
CA ALA A 198 -7.31 -4.48 -51.17
C ALA A 198 -6.39 -5.29 -50.23
N GLU A 199 -5.21 -5.71 -50.69
CA GLU A 199 -4.21 -6.40 -49.87
C GLU A 199 -3.68 -5.50 -48.74
N ASP A 200 -3.36 -4.25 -49.04
CA ASP A 200 -2.88 -3.27 -48.05
C ASP A 200 -3.97 -2.97 -47.00
N GLU A 201 -5.23 -2.85 -47.42
CA GLU A 201 -6.36 -2.68 -46.50
C GLU A 201 -6.58 -3.93 -45.62
N ALA A 202 -6.52 -5.14 -46.20
CA ALA A 202 -6.62 -6.39 -45.46
C ALA A 202 -5.48 -6.53 -44.43
N ARG A 203 -4.25 -6.19 -44.82
CA ARG A 203 -3.09 -6.18 -43.93
C ARG A 203 -3.26 -5.15 -42.80
N ALA A 204 -3.78 -3.96 -43.09
CA ALA A 204 -4.06 -2.95 -42.08
C ALA A 204 -5.14 -3.41 -41.08
N LYS A 205 -6.22 -4.05 -41.56
CA LYS A 205 -7.27 -4.64 -40.71
C LYS A 205 -6.70 -5.74 -39.81
N ALA A 206 -5.91 -6.66 -40.36
CA ALA A 206 -5.26 -7.73 -39.60
C ALA A 206 -4.31 -7.17 -38.53
N ALA A 207 -3.53 -6.14 -38.85
CA ALA A 207 -2.64 -5.48 -37.90
C ALA A 207 -3.41 -4.81 -36.75
N ARG A 208 -4.52 -4.12 -37.04
CA ARG A 208 -5.40 -3.54 -36.02
C ARG A 208 -6.01 -4.60 -35.11
N GLN A 209 -6.48 -5.72 -35.66
CA GLN A 209 -7.02 -6.82 -34.88
C GLN A 209 -5.95 -7.49 -34.00
N ALA A 210 -4.73 -7.66 -34.52
CA ALA A 210 -3.61 -8.19 -33.74
C ALA A 210 -3.22 -7.27 -32.57
N LEU A 211 -3.25 -5.95 -32.76
CA LEU A 211 -3.05 -4.98 -31.67
C LEU A 211 -4.16 -5.05 -30.64
N ALA A 212 -5.43 -5.10 -31.06
CA ALA A 212 -6.57 -5.27 -30.16
C ALA A 212 -6.45 -6.56 -29.31
N ASN A 213 -6.08 -7.68 -29.93
CA ASN A 213 -5.87 -8.95 -29.23
C ASN A 213 -4.71 -8.90 -28.23
N LYS A 214 -3.62 -8.17 -28.56
CA LYS A 214 -2.51 -7.95 -27.61
C LYS A 214 -2.93 -7.09 -26.43
N GLU A 215 -3.75 -6.07 -26.66
CA GLU A 215 -4.25 -5.20 -25.61
C GLU A 215 -5.22 -5.93 -24.68
N THR A 216 -6.16 -6.70 -25.22
CA THR A 216 -7.06 -7.54 -24.41
C THR A 216 -6.30 -8.57 -23.58
N ALA A 217 -5.27 -9.21 -24.15
CA ALA A 217 -4.38 -10.12 -23.41
C ALA A 217 -3.62 -9.39 -22.29
N ARG A 218 -3.09 -8.19 -22.54
CA ARG A 218 -2.40 -7.38 -21.53
C ARG A 218 -3.34 -6.97 -20.39
N ILE A 219 -4.57 -6.56 -20.70
CA ILE A 219 -5.59 -6.22 -19.70
C ILE A 219 -5.96 -7.47 -18.88
N GLY A 220 -6.13 -8.63 -19.53
CA GLY A 220 -6.39 -9.91 -18.86
C GLY A 220 -5.28 -10.28 -17.87
N ALA A 221 -4.02 -10.22 -18.31
CA ALA A 221 -2.86 -10.49 -17.46
C ALA A 221 -2.76 -9.52 -16.26
N ALA A 222 -3.03 -8.23 -16.48
CA ALA A 222 -3.03 -7.24 -15.41
C ALA A 222 -4.13 -7.51 -14.36
N ARG A 223 -5.33 -7.91 -14.80
CA ARG A 223 -6.43 -8.30 -13.91
C ARG A 223 -6.10 -9.55 -13.10
N ALA A 224 -5.54 -10.58 -13.74
CA ALA A 224 -5.12 -11.80 -13.07
C ALA A 224 -4.05 -11.52 -12.00
N LYS A 225 -3.05 -10.69 -12.32
CA LYS A 225 -2.02 -10.28 -11.34
C LYS A 225 -2.63 -9.54 -10.15
N LYS A 226 -3.55 -8.61 -10.41
CA LYS A 226 -4.25 -7.88 -9.34
C LYS A 226 -5.04 -8.84 -8.43
N GLN A 227 -5.73 -9.84 -8.99
CA GLN A 227 -6.45 -10.86 -8.22
C GLN A 227 -5.49 -11.66 -7.33
N GLN A 228 -4.35 -12.10 -7.85
CA GLN A 228 -3.32 -12.80 -7.07
C GLN A 228 -2.78 -11.93 -5.92
N ASP A 229 -2.51 -10.64 -6.18
CA ASP A 229 -2.05 -9.71 -5.15
C ASP A 229 -3.12 -9.50 -4.06
N ASP A 230 -4.40 -9.39 -4.44
CA ASP A 230 -5.51 -9.22 -3.51
C ASP A 230 -5.73 -10.49 -2.66
N GLU A 231 -5.62 -11.68 -3.26
CA GLU A 231 -5.66 -12.97 -2.55
C GLU A 231 -4.50 -13.13 -1.57
N ALA A 232 -3.27 -12.77 -1.99
CA ALA A 232 -2.10 -12.81 -1.11
C ALA A 232 -2.26 -11.87 0.10
N ARG A 233 -2.81 -10.66 -0.11
CA ARG A 233 -3.12 -9.73 0.99
C ARG A 233 -4.20 -10.30 1.91
N ALA A 234 -5.25 -10.90 1.37
CA ALA A 234 -6.30 -11.53 2.16
C ALA A 234 -5.75 -12.70 2.99
N ALA A 235 -4.88 -13.54 2.41
CA ALA A 235 -4.21 -14.62 3.12
C ALA A 235 -3.31 -14.10 4.25
N ALA A 236 -2.53 -13.05 4.01
CA ALA A 236 -1.70 -12.41 5.01
C ALA A 236 -2.53 -11.82 6.17
N ALA A 237 -3.66 -11.17 5.86
CA ALA A 237 -4.58 -10.64 6.86
C ALA A 237 -5.18 -11.75 7.74
N ARG A 238 -5.59 -12.88 7.14
CA ARG A 238 -6.07 -14.05 7.88
C ARG A 238 -5.01 -14.63 8.80
N LYS A 239 -3.76 -14.74 8.33
CA LYS A 239 -2.63 -15.22 9.15
C LYS A 239 -2.37 -14.30 10.36
N LYS A 240 -2.43 -12.98 10.15
CA LYS A 240 -2.29 -12.00 11.24
C LYS A 240 -3.42 -12.13 12.27
N LEU A 241 -4.67 -12.21 11.82
CA LEU A 241 -5.83 -12.37 12.72
C LEU A 241 -5.73 -13.67 13.54
N ALA A 242 -5.27 -14.76 12.94
CA ALA A 242 -5.04 -16.02 13.64
C ALA A 242 -3.95 -15.88 14.72
N ALA A 243 -2.84 -15.20 14.41
CA ALA A 243 -1.76 -14.93 15.35
C ALA A 243 -2.23 -14.05 16.52
N ASP A 244 -2.97 -12.97 16.23
CA ASP A 244 -3.53 -12.06 17.25
C ASP A 244 -4.54 -12.81 18.15
N THR A 245 -5.35 -13.70 17.57
CA THR A 245 -6.28 -14.54 18.32
C THR A 245 -5.54 -15.51 19.25
N GLN A 246 -4.47 -16.14 18.77
CA GLN A 246 -3.64 -17.04 19.58
C GLN A 246 -2.93 -16.29 20.70
N ALA A 247 -2.39 -15.10 20.43
CA ALA A 247 -1.79 -14.24 21.43
C ALA A 247 -2.80 -13.83 22.52
N GLY A 248 -4.04 -13.48 22.11
CA GLY A 248 -5.14 -13.20 23.04
C GLY A 248 -5.49 -14.39 23.94
N ARG A 249 -5.54 -15.61 23.40
CA ARG A 249 -5.77 -16.84 24.19
C ARG A 249 -4.65 -17.09 25.21
N ILE A 250 -3.39 -16.90 24.81
CA ILE A 250 -2.24 -17.06 25.72
C ILE A 250 -2.29 -16.00 26.84
N ALA A 251 -2.61 -14.75 26.50
CA ALA A 251 -2.75 -13.69 27.50
C ALA A 251 -3.88 -13.98 28.48
N ALA A 252 -5.05 -14.44 28.00
CA ALA A 252 -6.16 -14.85 28.85
C ALA A 252 -5.80 -16.02 29.78
N ALA A 253 -5.11 -17.04 29.27
CA ALA A 253 -4.64 -18.17 30.07
C ALA A 253 -3.65 -17.73 31.18
N ARG A 254 -2.74 -16.81 30.86
CA ARG A 254 -1.83 -16.21 31.86
C ARG A 254 -2.59 -15.42 32.93
N ALA A 255 -3.58 -14.63 32.54
CA ALA A 255 -4.42 -13.88 33.48
C ALA A 255 -5.20 -14.82 34.42
N GLN A 256 -5.78 -15.91 33.90
CA GLN A 256 -6.43 -16.93 34.71
C GLN A 256 -5.47 -17.62 35.69
N LYS A 257 -4.25 -17.91 35.26
CA LYS A 257 -3.22 -18.47 36.15
C LYS A 257 -2.89 -17.51 37.30
N VAL A 258 -2.69 -16.22 37.00
CA VAL A 258 -2.43 -15.19 38.02
C VAL A 258 -3.59 -15.09 39.02
N GLN A 259 -4.84 -15.13 38.55
CA GLN A 259 -6.02 -15.13 39.41
C GLN A 259 -6.04 -16.36 40.34
N LYS A 260 -5.82 -17.56 39.81
CA LYS A 260 -5.75 -18.80 40.60
C LYS A 260 -4.61 -18.77 41.63
N ASP A 261 -3.44 -18.27 41.25
CA ASP A 261 -2.30 -18.15 42.16
C ASP A 261 -2.58 -17.12 43.27
N ALA A 262 -3.26 -16.02 42.95
CA ALA A 262 -3.70 -15.03 43.93
C ALA A 262 -4.76 -15.59 44.90
N GLU A 263 -5.72 -16.39 44.40
CA GLU A 263 -6.70 -17.08 45.23
C GLU A 263 -6.05 -18.08 46.19
N ARG A 264 -5.10 -18.91 45.70
CA ARG A 264 -4.34 -19.82 46.56
C ARG A 264 -3.54 -19.07 47.62
N ALA A 265 -2.91 -17.95 47.25
CA ALA A 265 -2.20 -17.11 48.21
C ALA A 265 -3.14 -16.52 49.27
N ALA A 266 -4.34 -16.08 48.87
CA ALA A 266 -5.36 -15.58 49.79
C ALA A 266 -5.89 -16.69 50.72
N GLU A 267 -6.08 -17.91 50.21
CA GLU A 267 -6.47 -19.06 51.00
C GLU A 267 -5.38 -19.47 52.01
N ALA A 268 -4.12 -19.52 51.58
CA ALA A 268 -2.99 -19.77 52.48
C ALA A 268 -2.91 -18.75 53.62
N ARG A 269 -3.17 -17.45 53.32
CA ARG A 269 -3.27 -16.41 54.35
C ARG A 269 -4.43 -16.67 55.33
N ARG A 270 -5.60 -17.05 54.83
CA ARG A 270 -6.76 -17.41 55.68
C ARG A 270 -6.46 -18.62 56.56
N GLN A 271 -5.76 -19.63 56.04
CA GLN A 271 -5.34 -20.80 56.82
C GLN A 271 -4.35 -20.40 57.91
N HIS A 272 -3.36 -19.57 57.59
CA HIS A 272 -2.43 -19.04 58.58
C HIS A 272 -3.15 -18.29 59.70
N GLU A 273 -4.09 -17.41 59.36
CA GLU A 273 -4.90 -16.67 60.32
C GLU A 273 -5.73 -17.59 61.22
N ARG A 274 -6.32 -18.67 60.67
CA ARG A 274 -7.04 -19.68 61.46
C ARG A 274 -6.12 -20.39 62.45
N ILE A 275 -4.90 -20.75 62.03
CA ILE A 275 -3.89 -21.38 62.89
C ILE A 275 -3.46 -20.42 64.00
N GLU A 276 -3.23 -19.15 63.70
CA GLU A 276 -2.89 -18.15 64.70
C GLU A 276 -4.02 -17.92 65.71
N LYS A 277 -5.28 -17.83 65.25
CA LYS A 277 -6.46 -17.74 66.12
C LYS A 277 -6.59 -18.95 67.03
N ALA A 278 -6.40 -20.16 66.51
CA ALA A 278 -6.42 -21.39 67.31
C ALA A 278 -5.28 -21.42 68.34
N ARG A 279 -4.08 -20.97 67.97
CA ARG A 279 -2.95 -20.83 68.91
C ARG A 279 -3.25 -19.79 70.00
N ALA A 280 -3.86 -18.67 69.64
CA ALA A 280 -4.26 -17.63 70.61
C ALA A 280 -5.34 -18.12 71.58
N GLN A 281 -6.32 -18.88 71.07
CA GLN A 281 -7.35 -19.52 71.91
C GLN A 281 -6.73 -20.52 72.90
N ARG A 282 -5.84 -21.42 72.45
CA ARG A 282 -5.12 -22.34 73.34
C ARG A 282 -4.32 -21.60 74.40
N LYS A 283 -3.61 -20.52 74.04
CA LYS A 283 -2.91 -19.67 75.01
C LYS A 283 -3.87 -19.04 76.01
N HIS A 284 -5.04 -18.59 75.57
CA HIS A 284 -6.07 -18.04 76.47
C HIS A 284 -6.63 -19.11 77.42
N GLU A 285 -6.87 -20.32 76.92
CA GLU A 285 -7.30 -21.48 77.73
C GLU A 285 -6.22 -21.84 78.76
N GLU A 286 -4.97 -22.01 78.35
CA GLU A 286 -3.82 -22.25 79.24
C GLU A 286 -3.64 -21.13 80.28
N ALA A 287 -3.80 -19.87 79.89
CA ALA A 287 -3.74 -18.73 80.80
C ALA A 287 -4.93 -18.73 81.79
N SER A 288 -6.12 -19.14 81.34
CA SER A 288 -7.31 -19.27 82.19
C SER A 288 -7.19 -20.43 83.18
N GLU A 289 -6.56 -21.54 82.78
CA GLU A 289 -6.23 -22.65 83.68
C GLU A 289 -5.16 -22.26 84.70
N LYS A 290 -4.10 -21.54 84.28
CA LYS A 290 -3.10 -21.01 85.22
C LYS A 290 -3.68 -19.96 86.17
N HIS A 291 -4.68 -19.17 85.74
CA HIS A 291 -5.38 -18.23 86.60
C HIS A 291 -6.33 -18.89 87.60
N LYS A 292 -6.74 -20.15 87.41
CA LYS A 292 -7.47 -20.93 88.44
C LYS A 292 -6.56 -21.44 89.58
N GLN A 293 -5.24 -21.33 89.46
CA GLN A 293 -4.27 -21.78 90.49
C GLN A 293 -3.47 -20.65 91.17
N LYS A 294 -3.76 -19.37 90.88
CA LYS A 294 -3.24 -18.24 91.66
C LYS A 294 -4.37 -17.29 91.99
N GLY A 295 -4.62 -17.20 93.29
CA GLY A 295 -5.79 -16.57 93.90
C GLY A 295 -6.11 -15.18 93.41
N ASP A 296 -7.40 -14.89 93.56
CA ASP A 296 -8.05 -13.59 93.45
C ASP A 296 -7.20 -12.46 94.04
N GLY A 297 -6.51 -11.74 93.16
CA GLY A 297 -6.11 -10.37 93.46
C GLY A 297 -7.38 -9.51 93.44
N PRO A 298 -7.72 -8.78 94.51
CA PRO A 298 -8.94 -7.99 94.57
C PRO A 298 -8.98 -7.03 93.38
N GLY A 299 -9.97 -7.22 92.50
CA GLY A 299 -10.11 -6.41 91.30
C GLY A 299 -10.27 -4.95 91.68
N MET A 300 -9.29 -4.11 91.31
CA MET A 300 -9.33 -2.67 91.52
C MET A 300 -10.70 -2.13 91.08
N GLY A 301 -11.38 -1.44 91.99
CA GLY A 301 -12.70 -0.87 91.74
C GLY A 301 -12.65 0.15 90.59
N PRO A 302 -13.79 0.46 89.93
CA PRO A 302 -13.84 1.44 88.83
C PRO A 302 -13.16 2.78 89.16
N ALA A 303 -13.27 3.24 90.41
CA ALA A 303 -12.63 4.45 90.90
C ALA A 303 -11.10 4.34 90.97
N GLU A 304 -10.57 3.20 91.41
CA GLU A 304 -9.12 2.95 91.50
C GLU A 304 -8.50 2.83 90.10
N ARG A 305 -9.21 2.19 89.16
CA ARG A 305 -8.80 2.16 87.75
C ARG A 305 -8.77 3.55 87.14
N ALA A 306 -9.76 4.39 87.43
CA ALA A 306 -9.77 5.77 86.98
C ALA A 306 -8.62 6.59 87.59
N GLN A 307 -8.30 6.41 88.87
CA GLN A 307 -7.17 7.07 89.52
C GLN A 307 -5.82 6.64 88.93
N ALA A 308 -5.62 5.34 88.71
CA ALA A 308 -4.41 4.82 88.06
C ALA A 308 -4.27 5.35 86.63
N LEU A 309 -5.40 5.48 85.92
CA LEU A 309 -5.44 6.04 84.58
C LEU A 309 -5.08 7.55 84.58
N VAL A 310 -5.66 8.35 85.48
CA VAL A 310 -5.31 9.77 85.62
C VAL A 310 -3.83 9.93 85.93
N LYS A 311 -3.28 9.12 86.83
CA LYS A 311 -1.85 9.13 87.14
C LYS A 311 -0.99 8.84 85.91
N ARG A 312 -1.27 7.75 85.18
CA ARG A 312 -0.55 7.38 83.94
C ARG A 312 -0.63 8.46 82.86
N LEU A 313 -1.78 9.11 82.72
CA LEU A 313 -1.98 10.20 81.75
C LEU A 313 -1.21 11.46 82.15
N THR A 314 -1.03 11.69 83.45
CA THR A 314 -0.20 12.77 83.97
C THR A 314 1.28 12.48 83.76
N ASP A 315 1.73 11.26 84.07
CA ASP A 315 3.12 10.83 83.91
C ASP A 315 3.56 10.83 82.44
N SER A 316 2.63 10.57 81.51
CA SER A 316 2.87 10.64 80.06
C SER A 316 2.76 12.05 79.47
N GLY A 317 2.48 13.07 80.29
CA GLY A 317 2.32 14.47 79.85
C GLY A 317 1.06 14.75 79.04
N ARG A 318 0.12 13.78 78.95
CA ARG A 318 -1.15 13.93 78.22
C ARG A 318 -2.20 14.71 79.00
N LEU A 319 -2.10 14.74 80.33
CA LEU A 319 -2.85 15.62 81.22
C LEU A 319 -1.89 16.57 81.92
N THR A 320 -2.28 17.84 82.02
CA THR A 320 -1.50 18.79 82.82
C THR A 320 -1.65 18.46 84.32
N PRO A 321 -0.64 18.75 85.15
CA PRO A 321 -0.75 18.53 86.59
C PRO A 321 -1.99 19.19 87.23
N GLN A 322 -2.42 20.34 86.70
CA GLN A 322 -3.64 21.00 87.16
C GLN A 322 -4.90 20.22 86.80
N GLN A 323 -5.00 19.69 85.57
CA GLN A 323 -6.13 18.87 85.16
C GLN A 323 -6.20 17.57 85.97
N ALA A 324 -5.04 16.95 86.23
CA ALA A 324 -4.94 15.75 87.05
C ALA A 324 -5.43 15.99 88.49
N ARG A 325 -5.02 17.13 89.10
CA ARG A 325 -5.51 17.55 90.42
C ARG A 325 -7.02 17.72 90.43
N ASP A 326 -7.59 18.34 89.41
CA ASP A 326 -9.03 18.56 89.33
C ASP A 326 -9.80 17.22 89.19
N PHE A 327 -9.28 16.26 88.43
CA PHE A 327 -9.85 14.91 88.34
C PHE A 327 -9.72 14.13 89.65
N HIS A 328 -8.55 14.16 90.29
CA HIS A 328 -8.34 13.52 91.58
C HIS A 328 -9.22 14.12 92.66
N ALA A 329 -9.40 15.43 92.70
CA ALA A 329 -10.28 16.11 93.65
C ALA A 329 -11.72 15.59 93.54
N VAL A 330 -12.23 15.42 92.31
CA VAL A 330 -13.58 14.91 92.09
C VAL A 330 -13.69 13.41 92.39
N LEU A 331 -12.69 12.61 92.00
CA LEU A 331 -12.68 11.16 92.26
C LEU A 331 -12.51 10.82 93.76
N LEU A 332 -11.75 11.63 94.51
CA LEU A 332 -11.49 11.42 95.93
C LEU A 332 -12.47 12.13 96.86
N ALA A 333 -13.23 13.13 96.40
CA ALA A 333 -14.20 13.88 97.21
C ALA A 333 -15.17 12.93 97.93
N LYS A 334 -14.92 12.65 99.20
CA LYS A 334 -15.59 11.58 99.97
C LYS A 334 -17.09 11.88 100.04
N ALA A 335 -17.92 10.96 99.54
CA ALA A 335 -19.38 11.13 99.48
C ALA A 335 -20.03 11.41 100.86
N SER A 336 -19.36 11.04 101.95
CA SER A 336 -19.87 11.18 103.32
C SER A 336 -19.71 12.59 103.95
N GLY A 337 -19.20 13.59 103.21
CA GLY A 337 -18.93 14.93 103.75
C GLY A 337 -19.88 16.03 103.28
N ALA A 338 -20.77 15.75 102.32
CA ALA A 338 -21.61 16.77 101.66
C ALA A 338 -23.01 16.87 102.30
N ASN A 339 -23.10 17.08 103.61
CA ASN A 339 -24.38 17.19 104.31
C ASN A 339 -25.04 18.58 104.16
N GLY A 340 -24.42 19.51 103.43
CA GLY A 340 -24.98 20.83 103.12
C GLY A 340 -25.34 20.99 101.64
N ALA A 341 -26.49 21.61 101.35
CA ALA A 341 -26.96 21.91 99.98
C ALA A 341 -25.92 22.67 99.13
N ALA A 342 -25.10 23.53 99.77
CA ALA A 342 -24.02 24.26 99.11
C ALA A 342 -22.88 23.34 98.63
N GLN A 343 -22.52 22.31 99.40
CA GLN A 343 -21.46 21.36 99.05
C GLN A 343 -21.90 20.41 97.93
N ALA A 344 -23.16 19.96 97.95
CA ALA A 344 -23.74 19.17 96.87
C ALA A 344 -23.77 19.95 95.54
N LYS A 345 -24.12 21.24 95.59
CA LYS A 345 -24.07 22.13 94.42
C LYS A 345 -22.64 22.28 93.88
N ALA A 346 -21.67 22.55 94.77
CA ALA A 346 -20.26 22.68 94.39
C ALA A 346 -19.71 21.39 93.74
N LEU A 347 -20.08 20.22 94.26
CA LEU A 347 -19.66 18.94 93.70
C LEU A 347 -20.30 18.66 92.33
N ARG A 348 -21.60 18.96 92.14
CA ARG A 348 -22.26 18.85 90.83
C ARG A 348 -21.58 19.74 89.78
N GLU A 349 -21.25 20.97 90.15
CA GLU A 349 -20.52 21.88 89.26
C GLU A 349 -19.11 21.37 88.94
N ALA A 350 -18.39 20.82 89.93
CA ALA A 350 -17.08 20.22 89.73
C ALA A 350 -17.14 19.00 88.80
N LEU A 351 -18.14 18.12 88.96
CA LEU A 351 -18.39 16.98 88.08
C LEU A 351 -18.73 17.39 86.66
N ALA A 352 -19.59 18.40 86.48
CA ALA A 352 -19.92 18.94 85.15
C ALA A 352 -18.68 19.50 84.44
N ARG A 353 -17.83 20.26 85.16
CA ARG A 353 -16.56 20.75 84.63
C ARG A 353 -15.61 19.59 84.27
N ALA A 354 -15.51 18.57 85.12
CA ALA A 354 -14.66 17.41 84.86
C ALA A 354 -15.11 16.64 83.61
N LYS A 355 -16.42 16.38 83.44
CA LYS A 355 -16.95 15.70 82.25
C LYS A 355 -16.72 16.49 80.96
N ALA A 356 -16.95 17.80 80.99
CA ALA A 356 -16.69 18.66 79.84
C ALA A 356 -15.22 18.59 79.41
N ARG A 357 -14.30 18.52 80.38
CA ARG A 357 -12.86 18.37 80.13
C ARG A 357 -12.48 17.01 79.58
N VAL A 358 -13.08 15.91 80.07
CA VAL A 358 -12.89 14.58 79.46
C VAL A 358 -13.28 14.62 77.98
N GLY A 359 -14.46 15.16 77.65
CA GLY A 359 -14.92 15.28 76.27
C GLY A 359 -14.00 16.14 75.41
N SER A 360 -13.50 17.25 75.96
CA SER A 360 -12.54 18.11 75.27
C SER A 360 -11.19 17.40 75.03
N ALA A 361 -10.68 16.67 76.02
CA ALA A 361 -9.42 15.95 75.92
C ALA A 361 -9.49 14.76 74.94
N VAL A 362 -10.64 14.10 74.81
CA VAL A 362 -10.87 13.09 73.75
C VAL A 362 -10.87 13.75 72.36
N ARG A 363 -11.58 14.87 72.19
CA ARG A 363 -11.61 15.60 70.90
C ARG A 363 -10.24 16.14 70.48
N ALA A 364 -9.43 16.55 71.44
CA ALA A 364 -8.06 17.02 71.21
C ALA A 364 -7.04 15.88 71.03
N GLY A 365 -7.44 14.61 71.13
CA GLY A 365 -6.54 13.45 71.01
C GLY A 365 -5.67 13.17 72.25
N HIS A 366 -5.79 13.98 73.30
CA HIS A 366 -5.09 13.79 74.58
C HIS A 366 -5.63 12.59 75.36
N LEU A 367 -6.86 12.13 75.08
CA LEU A 367 -7.43 10.88 75.55
C LEU A 367 -7.92 10.05 74.36
N THR A 368 -7.75 8.73 74.43
CA THR A 368 -8.46 7.83 73.51
C THR A 368 -9.95 7.74 73.87
N ALA A 369 -10.79 7.27 72.93
CA ALA A 369 -12.22 7.13 73.18
C ALA A 369 -12.52 6.20 74.37
N GLU A 370 -11.75 5.13 74.55
CA GLU A 370 -11.91 4.19 75.68
C GLU A 370 -11.47 4.80 77.01
N GLU A 371 -10.33 5.50 77.05
CA GLU A 371 -9.88 6.22 78.24
C GLU A 371 -10.91 7.28 78.68
N GLY A 372 -11.50 7.98 77.70
CA GLY A 372 -12.59 8.93 77.94
C GLY A 372 -13.84 8.28 78.52
N ARG A 373 -14.24 7.10 78.02
CA ARG A 373 -15.36 6.34 78.57
C ARG A 373 -15.11 5.91 80.01
N VAL A 374 -13.95 5.34 80.31
CA VAL A 374 -13.59 4.89 81.67
C VAL A 374 -13.65 6.04 82.67
N LEU A 375 -13.09 7.20 82.32
CA LEU A 375 -13.14 8.39 83.17
C LEU A 375 -14.57 8.94 83.31
N SER A 376 -15.35 8.98 82.22
CA SER A 376 -16.74 9.43 82.29
C SER A 376 -17.56 8.53 83.22
N THR A 377 -17.48 7.21 83.05
CA THR A 377 -18.21 6.24 83.89
C THR A 377 -17.81 6.38 85.37
N ALA A 378 -16.51 6.52 85.67
CA ALA A 378 -16.07 6.72 87.06
C ALA A 378 -16.60 8.03 87.67
N LEU A 379 -16.69 9.10 86.87
CA LEU A 379 -17.30 10.37 87.29
C LEU A 379 -18.82 10.25 87.46
N ASP A 380 -19.50 9.50 86.60
CA ASP A 380 -20.93 9.20 86.71
C ASP A 380 -21.24 8.39 87.97
N ASP A 381 -20.51 7.31 88.23
CA ASP A 381 -20.63 6.50 89.44
C ASP A 381 -20.39 7.35 90.70
N ARG A 382 -19.41 8.26 90.64
CA ARG A 382 -19.14 9.17 91.75
C ARG A 382 -20.25 10.19 91.96
N ALA A 383 -20.83 10.71 90.87
CA ALA A 383 -21.99 11.58 90.93
C ALA A 383 -23.18 10.87 91.60
N GLN A 384 -23.45 9.62 91.22
CA GLN A 384 -24.51 8.82 91.81
C GLN A 384 -24.29 8.54 93.30
N GLN A 385 -23.05 8.18 93.68
CA GLN A 385 -22.68 7.96 95.09
C GLN A 385 -22.84 9.22 95.94
N ALA A 386 -22.46 10.39 95.42
CA ALA A 386 -22.47 11.63 96.19
C ALA A 386 -23.86 12.28 96.28
N LEU A 387 -24.77 11.96 95.36
CA LEU A 387 -26.16 12.45 95.40
C LEU A 387 -27.08 11.56 96.24
N GLY A 388 -26.51 10.64 97.02
CA GLY A 388 -27.28 9.76 97.90
C GLY A 388 -28.20 8.86 97.11
N GLY A 389 -27.72 8.33 95.97
CA GLY A 389 -28.41 7.28 95.22
C GLY A 389 -28.69 6.09 96.13
N SER A 390 -29.85 6.13 96.78
CA SER A 390 -30.57 4.99 97.30
C SER A 390 -30.39 3.85 96.30
N LYS A 391 -29.70 2.79 96.72
CA LYS A 391 -29.75 1.51 96.02
C LYS A 391 -31.20 1.04 96.08
N SER A 392 -32.04 1.50 95.16
CA SER A 392 -33.28 0.82 94.86
C SER A 392 -32.90 -0.49 94.18
N ASP A 393 -33.08 -1.59 94.90
CA ASP A 393 -33.26 -2.91 94.34
C ASP A 393 -34.24 -2.83 93.17
N SER A 394 -33.75 -2.87 91.94
CA SER A 394 -34.58 -3.14 90.77
C SER A 394 -34.02 -4.36 90.08
N GLY A 395 -34.70 -5.48 90.36
CA GLY A 395 -34.53 -6.75 89.70
C GLY A 395 -34.72 -6.69 88.19
N GLY A 396 -34.32 -7.78 87.55
CA GLY A 396 -34.05 -7.87 86.13
C GLY A 396 -35.17 -7.40 85.20
N HIS A 397 -34.77 -6.63 84.20
CA HIS A 397 -35.47 -6.53 82.92
C HIS A 397 -34.47 -6.73 81.79
N LYS A 398 -34.65 -7.85 81.07
CA LYS A 398 -34.01 -8.12 79.78
C LYS A 398 -34.50 -7.09 78.76
N PRO A 399 -33.63 -6.37 78.04
CA PRO A 399 -34.05 -5.65 76.85
C PRO A 399 -34.22 -6.65 75.69
N ALA A 400 -35.44 -6.73 75.17
CA ALA A 400 -35.75 -7.41 73.93
C ALA A 400 -35.07 -6.68 72.76
N VAL A 401 -34.19 -7.37 72.05
CA VAL A 401 -33.54 -6.88 70.83
C VAL A 401 -34.44 -7.25 69.65
N GLY A 402 -35.21 -6.29 69.17
CA GLY A 402 -36.01 -6.44 67.96
C GLY A 402 -36.05 -5.12 67.21
N HIS A 403 -35.05 -4.83 66.38
CA HIS A 403 -35.16 -3.86 65.30
C HIS A 403 -34.21 -4.21 64.15
N THR A 404 -34.79 -4.77 63.09
CA THR A 404 -34.24 -4.80 61.73
C THR A 404 -34.14 -3.38 61.18
N PRO A 405 -33.04 -2.97 60.52
CA PRO A 405 -33.03 -1.72 59.78
C PRO A 405 -33.72 -1.91 58.42
N ALA A 406 -34.72 -1.04 58.20
CA ALA A 406 -35.44 -0.86 56.95
C ALA A 406 -34.49 -0.42 55.82
N LYS A 407 -34.74 -1.02 54.65
CA LYS A 407 -34.08 -0.75 53.37
C LYS A 407 -34.55 0.61 52.85
N GLY A 408 -33.80 1.66 53.18
CA GLY A 408 -34.03 3.02 52.67
C GLY A 408 -33.59 3.15 51.22
N ALA A 409 -34.56 3.24 50.31
CA ALA A 409 -34.37 3.79 48.98
C ALA A 409 -33.93 5.26 49.10
N ARG A 410 -32.81 5.60 48.47
CA ARG A 410 -32.44 7.00 48.21
C ARG A 410 -32.25 7.16 46.71
N ASP A 411 -33.19 7.89 46.14
CA ASP A 411 -33.00 8.68 44.94
C ASP A 411 -31.83 9.65 45.15
N ALA A 412 -30.88 9.67 44.23
CA ALA A 412 -29.92 10.74 44.07
C ALA A 412 -29.93 11.18 42.61
N LYS A 413 -30.75 12.19 42.35
CA LYS A 413 -30.72 13.04 41.16
C LYS A 413 -29.55 14.02 41.32
N GLY A 414 -28.82 14.23 40.22
CA GLY A 414 -27.91 15.37 40.01
C GLY A 414 -26.42 15.01 40.00
N THR A 415 -25.55 15.53 39.13
CA THR A 415 -25.65 16.18 37.81
C THR A 415 -24.19 16.35 37.33
N LEU A 416 -24.01 16.42 36.01
CA LEU A 416 -22.86 16.97 35.27
C LEU A 416 -21.56 16.14 35.14
N GLY A 417 -21.23 15.79 33.90
CA GLY A 417 -19.97 15.15 33.52
C GLY A 417 -19.90 14.86 32.02
N VAL A 418 -19.57 15.90 31.26
CA VAL A 418 -19.44 16.01 29.81
C VAL A 418 -18.58 14.89 29.18
N GLY A 419 -19.04 14.27 28.09
CA GLY A 419 -18.25 13.22 27.40
C GLY A 419 -18.81 12.71 26.07
N ARG A 420 -18.64 13.50 25.00
CA ARG A 420 -18.59 13.15 23.56
C ARG A 420 -19.34 11.89 23.09
N LYS A 421 -20.51 12.11 22.48
CA LYS A 421 -21.03 11.26 21.40
C LYS A 421 -20.24 11.54 20.12
N THR A 422 -19.51 10.56 19.60
CA THR A 422 -19.06 10.56 18.20
C THR A 422 -20.04 9.75 17.38
N ASN A 423 -20.87 10.45 16.61
CA ASN A 423 -21.65 9.87 15.51
C ASN A 423 -20.69 9.24 14.48
N PRO A 424 -20.96 8.04 13.95
CA PRO A 424 -20.35 7.64 12.68
C PRO A 424 -20.98 8.49 11.57
N LYS A 425 -20.20 9.43 11.05
CA LYS A 425 -20.55 10.14 9.81
C LYS A 425 -20.65 9.12 8.68
N SER A 426 -21.81 9.12 8.04
CA SER A 426 -22.02 8.67 6.68
C SER A 426 -20.89 9.18 5.78
N ALA A 427 -20.14 8.23 5.21
CA ALA A 427 -19.22 8.52 4.12
C ALA A 427 -20.06 8.81 2.86
N GLY A 428 -20.35 10.09 2.66
CA GLY A 428 -20.78 10.60 1.37
C GLY A 428 -19.69 10.35 0.33
N VAL A 429 -19.97 9.43 -0.59
CA VAL A 429 -19.21 9.29 -1.83
C VAL A 429 -19.46 10.55 -2.65
N ARG A 430 -18.50 11.49 -2.58
CA ARG A 430 -18.49 12.66 -3.45
C ARG A 430 -18.10 12.22 -4.85
N SER A 431 -19.07 12.36 -5.75
CA SER A 431 -18.89 12.52 -7.18
C SER A 431 -17.76 13.53 -7.47
N VAL A 432 -16.65 13.03 -8.02
CA VAL A 432 -15.64 13.86 -8.69
C VAL A 432 -16.13 14.10 -10.11
N GLY A 433 -16.98 15.12 -10.24
CA GLY A 433 -17.27 15.78 -11.49
C GLY A 433 -16.03 16.56 -11.96
N GLY A 434 -15.22 15.93 -12.81
CA GLY A 434 -14.18 16.62 -13.57
C GLY A 434 -14.81 17.45 -14.68
N LYS A 435 -15.09 18.72 -14.38
CA LYS A 435 -15.34 19.78 -15.37
C LYS A 435 -14.06 20.01 -16.17
N GLY A 436 -13.91 19.30 -17.28
CA GLY A 436 -12.96 19.63 -18.35
C GLY A 436 -13.43 20.90 -19.05
N LYS A 437 -12.70 21.98 -18.80
CA LYS A 437 -12.90 23.33 -19.33
C LYS A 437 -12.77 23.33 -20.85
N ALA A 438 -13.76 23.93 -21.51
CA ALA A 438 -13.72 24.25 -22.94
C ALA A 438 -12.49 25.12 -23.26
N GLY A 439 -11.59 24.59 -24.08
CA GLY A 439 -10.58 25.35 -24.79
C GLY A 439 -11.10 25.68 -26.19
N SER A 440 -11.81 26.80 -26.31
CA SER A 440 -11.99 27.49 -27.58
C SER A 440 -10.71 28.26 -27.87
N GLY A 441 -10.09 27.97 -29.00
CA GLY A 441 -8.85 28.61 -29.46
C GLY A 441 -8.70 28.36 -30.95
N ALA A 442 -9.34 29.22 -31.73
CA ALA A 442 -9.22 29.31 -33.17
C ALA A 442 -7.77 29.58 -33.59
N THR A 443 -7.33 28.97 -34.68
CA THR A 443 -6.61 29.67 -35.76
C THR A 443 -6.81 28.91 -37.07
N ARG A 444 -7.48 29.60 -38.01
CA ARG A 444 -7.35 29.37 -39.46
C ARG A 444 -5.94 29.82 -39.88
N GLY A 445 -5.35 29.13 -40.83
CA GLY A 445 -4.17 29.57 -41.56
C GLY A 445 -4.04 28.79 -42.86
N ASN A 446 -4.60 29.34 -43.94
CA ASN A 446 -4.23 29.02 -45.31
C ASN A 446 -2.76 29.43 -45.52
N SER A 447 -1.98 28.56 -46.16
CA SER A 447 -0.96 28.89 -47.17
C SER A 447 -0.61 27.60 -47.92
#